data_AF-A0A954ZGT1-F1
#
_entry.id   AF-A0A954ZGT1-F1
#
_cell.length_a   1.000
_cell.length_b   1.000
_cell.length_c   1.000
_cell.angle_alpha   90.00
_cell.angle_beta   90.00
_cell.angle_gamma   90.00
#
_symmetry.space_group_name_H-M   'P 1'
#
loop_
_entity.id
_entity.type
_entity.pdbx_description
1 polymer ?
#
loop_
_entity_poly.entity_id
_entity_poly.type
_entity_poly.pdbx_seq_one_letter_code
_entity_poly.pdbx_strand_id
1 'polypeptide(L)'
;MIRDTCRTLLPILLASVMLATSAPANTILVDDDFGDGDFVGWTAYPGYDNGQFDASSGDLVMTTNDGSSPLIVTLDNFDTLRDVAVQTQVRLVGNANAVSVFARFNEAAGETYQGAMTPEGEAVLGWNNPEFHQISVFETPLRVTEQDIELRLEVEDNQLRLFAWPAGGPRPTEPAVTAVDARFASGTVGLLYHPIGLGSATFRYARVEQIPEPSGLLMCGLGLLGLVRTWRRQCGTYSKG
;
A
#
# COMPACT_ATOMS: atom_id res chain seq x y z
N MET A 1 2.63 48.70 57.21
CA MET A 1 3.04 49.53 56.06
C MET A 1 4.38 49.02 55.53
N ILE A 2 4.37 47.92 54.77
CA ILE A 2 5.45 47.46 53.87
C ILE A 2 4.74 46.87 52.65
N ARG A 3 5.25 47.22 51.48
CA ARG A 3 4.60 47.26 50.17
C ARG A 3 4.47 45.90 49.50
N ASP A 4 3.37 45.76 48.78
CA ASP A 4 3.25 45.20 47.43
C ASP A 4 4.53 44.69 46.76
N THR A 5 4.58 43.39 46.44
CA THR A 5 5.17 42.86 45.20
C THR A 5 4.96 41.35 45.11
N CYS A 6 3.83 40.89 44.54
CA CYS A 6 3.77 39.58 43.89
C CYS A 6 2.50 39.46 43.02
N ARG A 7 2.33 40.40 42.09
CA ARG A 7 1.40 40.28 40.97
C ARG A 7 2.24 40.30 39.70
N THR A 8 2.41 39.14 39.07
CA THR A 8 2.52 38.91 37.60
C THR A 8 3.30 37.63 37.26
N LEU A 9 2.76 36.45 37.59
CA LEU A 9 3.24 35.21 36.97
C LEU A 9 2.06 34.25 36.77
N LEU A 10 1.29 34.44 35.70
CA LEU A 10 0.65 33.40 34.88
C LEU A 10 -0.38 34.08 33.95
N PRO A 11 0.00 34.33 32.69
CA PRO A 11 -0.85 33.83 31.63
C PRO A 11 0.01 33.34 30.46
N ILE A 12 0.73 32.22 30.63
CA ILE A 12 1.36 31.52 29.51
C ILE A 12 1.23 30.03 29.76
N LEU A 13 0.01 29.51 29.71
CA LEU A 13 -0.20 28.07 29.72
C LEU A 13 -1.54 27.71 29.10
N LEU A 14 -1.81 28.25 27.91
CA LEU A 14 -2.80 27.65 27.01
C LEU A 14 -2.54 28.08 25.55
N ALA A 15 -1.28 28.04 25.11
CA ALA A 15 -1.01 27.82 23.69
C ALA A 15 -1.05 26.30 23.48
N SER A 16 -2.25 25.75 23.38
CA SER A 16 -2.44 24.44 22.75
C SER A 16 -2.05 24.64 21.29
N VAL A 17 -0.76 24.54 21.00
CA VAL A 17 -0.27 24.41 19.63
C VAL A 17 -0.83 23.09 19.14
N MET A 18 -1.99 23.14 18.50
CA MET A 18 -2.37 22.12 17.55
C MET A 18 -1.33 22.21 16.43
N LEU A 19 -0.19 21.54 16.62
CA LEU A 19 0.57 21.08 15.47
C LEU A 19 -0.33 20.07 14.79
N ALA A 20 -1.14 20.55 13.83
CA ALA A 20 -1.59 19.72 12.74
C ALA A 20 -0.32 19.33 11.98
N THR A 21 0.34 18.27 12.44
CA THR A 21 1.43 17.65 11.70
C THR A 21 0.79 17.07 10.46
N SER A 22 0.98 17.72 9.31
CA SER A 22 0.69 17.11 8.03
C SER A 22 1.42 15.77 8.00
N ALA A 23 0.70 14.67 7.88
CA ALA A 23 1.33 13.38 7.64
C ALA A 23 2.28 13.53 6.45
N PRO A 24 3.50 12.99 6.51
CA PRO A 24 4.39 13.00 5.36
C PRO A 24 3.67 12.41 4.14
N ALA A 25 3.81 13.05 2.99
CA ALA A 25 3.26 12.54 1.74
C ALA A 25 4.00 11.26 1.33
N ASN A 26 3.28 10.36 0.65
CA ASN A 26 3.89 9.18 0.06
C ASN A 26 4.99 9.55 -0.94
N THR A 27 6.08 8.78 -0.95
CA THR A 27 7.15 8.96 -1.94
C THR A 27 6.87 8.04 -3.13
N ILE A 28 6.72 8.60 -4.32
CA ILE A 28 6.57 7.82 -5.55
C ILE A 28 7.94 7.18 -5.85
N LEU A 29 7.97 5.85 -5.89
CA LEU A 29 9.14 5.06 -6.26
C LEU A 29 9.14 4.76 -7.76
N VAL A 30 7.96 4.42 -8.29
CA VAL A 30 7.73 4.10 -9.70
C VAL A 30 6.38 4.68 -10.11
N ASP A 31 6.33 5.26 -11.31
CA ASP A 31 5.12 5.67 -12.01
C ASP A 31 5.36 5.38 -13.49
N ASP A 32 4.91 4.21 -13.92
CA ASP A 32 5.19 3.64 -15.24
C ASP A 32 3.88 3.50 -16.00
N ASP A 33 3.74 4.23 -17.10
CA ASP A 33 2.55 4.20 -17.97
C ASP A 33 2.68 3.20 -19.13
N PHE A 34 3.80 2.47 -19.23
CA PHE A 34 4.12 1.54 -20.31
C PHE A 34 4.07 2.16 -21.72
N GLY A 35 4.00 3.49 -21.82
CA GLY A 35 3.72 4.22 -23.06
C GLY A 35 4.90 4.31 -24.03
N ASP A 36 6.11 4.06 -23.53
CA ASP A 36 7.34 3.96 -24.32
C ASP A 36 7.54 2.57 -24.95
N GLY A 37 6.64 1.63 -24.66
CA GLY A 37 6.69 0.27 -25.18
C GLY A 37 7.79 -0.58 -24.56
N ASP A 38 8.38 -0.13 -23.46
CA ASP A 38 9.30 -0.90 -22.65
C ASP A 38 8.70 -1.26 -21.28
N PHE A 39 9.36 -2.21 -20.62
CA PHE A 39 9.00 -2.71 -19.30
C PHE A 39 10.21 -2.59 -18.38
N VAL A 40 11.06 -1.58 -18.57
CA VAL A 40 12.34 -1.48 -17.87
C VAL A 40 12.10 -1.43 -16.37
N GLY A 41 12.65 -2.42 -15.67
CA GLY A 41 12.45 -2.59 -14.23
C GLY A 41 11.30 -3.53 -13.85
N TRP A 42 10.61 -4.12 -14.81
CA TRP A 42 9.59 -5.14 -14.59
C TRP A 42 10.01 -6.48 -15.19
N THR A 43 10.10 -7.52 -14.36
CA THR A 43 10.52 -8.86 -14.79
C THR A 43 9.42 -9.88 -14.57
N ALA A 44 9.22 -10.75 -15.56
CA ALA A 44 8.33 -11.90 -15.43
C ALA A 44 8.91 -12.90 -14.41
N TYR A 45 8.10 -13.32 -13.43
CA TYR A 45 8.58 -14.20 -12.38
C TYR A 45 8.88 -15.61 -12.92
N PRO A 46 10.09 -16.17 -12.71
CA PRO A 46 10.49 -17.45 -13.31
C PRO A 46 9.56 -18.62 -12.97
N GLY A 47 9.26 -19.46 -13.97
CA GLY A 47 8.46 -20.68 -13.80
C GLY A 47 6.95 -20.49 -13.97
N TYR A 48 6.49 -19.27 -14.22
CA TYR A 48 5.14 -18.98 -14.68
C TYR A 48 5.11 -18.87 -16.21
N ASP A 49 3.95 -19.12 -16.84
CA ASP A 49 3.82 -18.92 -18.29
C ASP A 49 4.11 -17.44 -18.56
N ASN A 50 5.10 -17.16 -19.40
CA ASN A 50 5.50 -15.78 -19.67
C ASN A 50 4.40 -15.03 -20.43
N GLY A 51 3.35 -15.73 -20.89
CA GLY A 51 2.34 -15.14 -21.74
C GLY A 51 2.95 -14.38 -22.91
N GLN A 52 2.19 -13.48 -23.49
CA GLN A 52 2.76 -12.41 -24.31
C GLN A 52 2.56 -11.10 -23.56
N PHE A 53 3.67 -10.49 -23.14
CA PHE A 53 3.71 -9.08 -22.71
C PHE A 53 3.80 -8.21 -23.95
N ASP A 54 2.79 -7.36 -24.16
CA ASP A 54 2.72 -6.48 -25.32
C ASP A 54 2.33 -5.08 -24.87
N ALA A 55 3.30 -4.15 -24.90
CA ALA A 55 3.11 -2.73 -24.66
C ALA A 55 3.07 -1.89 -25.94
N SER A 56 2.92 -2.51 -27.11
CA SER A 56 2.76 -1.77 -28.36
C SER A 56 1.51 -0.86 -28.39
N SER A 57 0.54 -1.12 -27.51
CA SER A 57 -0.63 -0.27 -27.28
C SER A 57 -0.42 0.82 -26.21
N GLY A 58 0.73 0.88 -25.56
CA GLY A 58 1.00 1.71 -24.39
C GLY A 58 0.41 1.16 -23.09
N ASP A 59 0.17 -0.16 -23.01
CA ASP A 59 -0.37 -0.83 -21.81
C ASP A 59 0.35 -2.16 -21.61
N LEU A 60 0.46 -2.66 -20.38
CA LEU A 60 0.91 -4.02 -20.13
C LEU A 60 -0.24 -5.01 -20.34
N VAL A 61 -0.19 -5.80 -21.42
CA VAL A 61 -1.14 -6.90 -21.66
C VAL A 61 -0.52 -8.23 -21.23
N MET A 62 -1.21 -8.96 -20.34
CA MET A 62 -0.86 -10.33 -19.96
C MET A 62 -1.86 -11.29 -20.60
N THR A 63 -1.41 -12.14 -21.53
CA THR A 63 -2.25 -13.12 -22.24
C THR A 63 -1.79 -14.53 -21.95
N THR A 64 -2.72 -15.45 -21.66
CA THR A 64 -2.43 -16.88 -21.52
C THR A 64 -2.83 -17.64 -22.78
N ASN A 65 -2.01 -18.60 -23.20
CA ASN A 65 -2.30 -19.48 -24.34
C ASN A 65 -2.79 -20.87 -23.91
N ASP A 66 -2.55 -21.26 -22.66
CA ASP A 66 -2.94 -22.55 -22.08
C ASP A 66 -4.12 -22.46 -21.11
N GLY A 67 -4.42 -21.23 -20.63
CA GLY A 67 -5.52 -20.94 -19.73
C GLY A 67 -5.32 -21.37 -18.27
N SER A 68 -4.12 -21.76 -17.85
CA SER A 68 -3.95 -22.49 -16.58
C SER A 68 -2.85 -21.98 -15.66
N SER A 69 -1.84 -21.28 -16.20
CA SER A 69 -0.73 -20.78 -15.40
C SER A 69 -0.93 -19.30 -15.03
N PRO A 70 -0.79 -18.88 -13.76
CA PRO A 70 -0.75 -17.47 -13.42
C PRO A 70 0.35 -16.73 -14.18
N LEU A 71 0.19 -15.43 -14.35
CA LEU A 71 1.19 -14.54 -14.93
C LEU A 71 1.52 -13.49 -13.89
N ILE A 72 2.81 -13.39 -13.57
CA ILE A 72 3.33 -12.55 -12.49
C ILE A 72 4.44 -11.69 -13.06
N VAL A 73 4.36 -10.38 -12.80
CA VAL A 73 5.43 -9.44 -13.12
C VAL A 73 5.80 -8.69 -11.84
N THR A 74 7.09 -8.69 -11.52
CA THR A 74 7.66 -8.09 -10.32
C THR A 74 8.48 -6.87 -10.66
N LEU A 75 8.53 -5.92 -9.72
CA LEU A 75 9.42 -4.77 -9.82
C LEU A 75 10.85 -5.15 -9.40
N ASP A 76 11.82 -4.88 -10.27
CA ASP A 76 13.23 -5.19 -10.07
C ASP A 76 13.89 -4.27 -9.04
N ASN A 77 14.86 -4.80 -8.29
CA ASN A 77 15.70 -4.07 -7.34
C ASN A 77 14.96 -3.51 -6.09
N PHE A 78 13.77 -4.02 -5.77
CA PHE A 78 12.95 -3.58 -4.64
C PHE A 78 12.58 -4.72 -3.68
N ASP A 79 13.56 -5.42 -3.12
CA ASP A 79 13.30 -6.66 -2.36
C ASP A 79 12.96 -6.42 -0.86
N THR A 80 12.88 -5.16 -0.44
CA THR A 80 12.79 -4.78 1.00
C THR A 80 11.68 -3.78 1.30
N LEU A 81 10.70 -3.63 0.40
CA LEU A 81 9.57 -2.73 0.63
C LEU A 81 8.68 -3.29 1.75
N ARG A 82 8.50 -2.47 2.80
CA ARG A 82 7.67 -2.80 3.96
C ARG A 82 6.34 -2.06 3.89
N ASP A 83 6.37 -0.74 3.95
CA ASP A 83 5.18 0.10 3.92
C ASP A 83 5.01 0.70 2.53
N VAL A 84 4.06 0.16 1.78
CA VAL A 84 3.98 0.37 0.33
C VAL A 84 2.53 0.42 -0.14
N ALA A 85 2.30 1.26 -1.14
CA ALA A 85 1.09 1.23 -1.94
C ALA A 85 1.42 0.87 -3.38
N VAL A 86 0.64 -0.06 -3.94
CA VAL A 86 0.74 -0.49 -5.34
C VAL A 86 -0.59 -0.18 -5.99
N GLN A 87 -0.56 0.52 -7.13
CA GLN A 87 -1.74 0.97 -7.84
C GLN A 87 -1.62 0.70 -9.34
N THR A 88 -2.75 0.35 -9.96
CA THR A 88 -2.88 0.15 -11.40
C THR A 88 -4.33 0.40 -11.84
N GLN A 89 -4.52 0.74 -13.11
CA GLN A 89 -5.80 0.59 -13.80
C GLN A 89 -5.79 -0.73 -14.57
N VAL A 90 -6.82 -1.56 -14.39
CA VAL A 90 -6.90 -2.89 -14.99
C VAL A 90 -8.22 -3.16 -15.69
N ARG A 91 -8.16 -3.91 -16.79
CA ARG A 91 -9.30 -4.50 -17.50
C ARG A 91 -9.08 -5.99 -17.72
N LEU A 92 -10.13 -6.79 -17.55
CA LEU A 92 -10.11 -8.23 -17.83
C LEU A 92 -10.96 -8.56 -19.05
N VAL A 93 -10.47 -9.48 -19.87
CA VAL A 93 -11.20 -10.09 -21.00
C VAL A 93 -11.03 -11.61 -20.94
N GLY A 94 -12.13 -12.36 -21.04
CA GLY A 94 -12.12 -13.82 -20.98
C GLY A 94 -12.27 -14.36 -19.55
N ASN A 95 -11.76 -15.57 -19.31
CA ASN A 95 -12.01 -16.32 -18.07
C ASN A 95 -10.79 -16.28 -17.14
N ALA A 96 -10.98 -15.77 -15.93
CA ALA A 96 -9.94 -15.67 -14.91
C ALA A 96 -10.52 -15.88 -13.52
N ASN A 97 -9.69 -16.30 -12.57
CA ASN A 97 -10.05 -16.23 -11.15
C ASN A 97 -10.00 -14.78 -10.65
N ALA A 98 -8.95 -14.04 -11.02
CA ALA A 98 -8.75 -12.67 -10.58
C ALA A 98 -7.68 -11.93 -11.38
N VAL A 99 -7.70 -10.61 -11.24
CA VAL A 99 -6.55 -9.72 -11.45
C VAL A 99 -6.16 -9.10 -10.13
N SER A 100 -4.86 -8.95 -9.88
CA SER A 100 -4.36 -8.53 -8.57
C SER A 100 -3.16 -7.61 -8.69
N VAL A 101 -3.02 -6.75 -7.67
CA VAL A 101 -1.74 -6.17 -7.27
C VAL A 101 -1.24 -6.94 -6.05
N PHE A 102 0.07 -7.07 -5.91
CA PHE A 102 0.67 -7.77 -4.77
C PHE A 102 1.82 -6.98 -4.15
N ALA A 103 2.08 -7.26 -2.88
CA ALA A 103 3.08 -6.57 -2.09
C ALA A 103 3.73 -7.50 -1.06
N ARG A 104 4.98 -7.19 -0.71
CA ARG A 104 5.83 -8.02 0.14
C ARG A 104 6.05 -9.43 -0.42
N PHE A 105 6.22 -9.51 -1.75
CA PHE A 105 6.53 -10.77 -2.41
C PHE A 105 7.95 -11.23 -2.07
N ASN A 106 8.03 -12.44 -1.55
CA ASN A 106 9.27 -13.17 -1.33
C ASN A 106 9.43 -14.17 -2.47
N GLU A 107 10.27 -13.82 -3.43
CA GLU A 107 10.57 -14.65 -4.60
C GLU A 107 11.03 -16.06 -4.20
N ALA A 108 11.93 -16.19 -3.23
CA ALA A 108 12.47 -17.50 -2.84
C ALA A 108 11.41 -18.47 -2.30
N ALA A 109 10.31 -17.94 -1.74
CA ALA A 109 9.23 -18.74 -1.16
C ALA A 109 7.96 -18.75 -2.03
N GLY A 110 7.82 -17.84 -3.00
CA GLY A 110 6.57 -17.66 -3.73
C GLY A 110 5.43 -17.09 -2.88
N GLU A 111 5.76 -16.36 -1.82
CA GLU A 111 4.82 -15.89 -0.80
C GLU A 111 4.57 -14.38 -0.91
N THR A 112 3.32 -13.92 -0.84
CA THR A 112 2.98 -12.48 -0.96
C THR A 112 1.62 -12.15 -0.38
N TYR A 113 1.37 -10.87 -0.07
CA TYR A 113 0.01 -10.35 0.08
C TYR A 113 -0.57 -9.94 -1.27
N GLN A 114 -1.86 -10.19 -1.46
CA GLN A 114 -2.56 -9.85 -2.71
C GLN A 114 -3.83 -9.07 -2.40
N GLY A 115 -4.04 -8.02 -3.20
CA GLY A 115 -5.30 -7.30 -3.31
C GLY A 115 -5.86 -7.56 -4.71
N ALA A 116 -7.00 -8.24 -4.78
CA ALA A 116 -7.53 -8.81 -6.01
C ALA A 116 -8.95 -8.32 -6.31
N MET A 117 -9.30 -8.30 -7.60
CA MET A 117 -10.68 -8.19 -8.09
C MET A 117 -11.03 -9.44 -8.89
N THR A 118 -12.14 -10.09 -8.52
CA THR A 118 -12.70 -11.21 -9.28
C THR A 118 -13.61 -10.73 -10.41
N PRO A 119 -13.83 -11.53 -11.47
CA PRO A 119 -14.82 -11.23 -12.52
C PRO A 119 -16.23 -10.94 -11.97
N GLU A 120 -16.59 -11.61 -10.87
CA GLU A 120 -17.89 -11.49 -10.18
C GLU A 120 -18.00 -10.20 -9.35
N GLY A 121 -16.93 -9.43 -9.25
CA GLY A 121 -16.89 -8.13 -8.59
C GLY A 121 -16.58 -8.17 -7.11
N GLU A 122 -15.95 -9.23 -6.63
CA GLU A 122 -15.46 -9.31 -5.27
C GLU A 122 -14.09 -8.63 -5.17
N ALA A 123 -13.95 -7.73 -4.20
CA ALA A 123 -12.66 -7.21 -3.76
C ALA A 123 -12.12 -8.12 -2.66
N VAL A 124 -10.95 -8.72 -2.89
CA VAL A 124 -10.40 -9.76 -2.00
C VAL A 124 -9.02 -9.36 -1.50
N LEU A 125 -8.81 -9.51 -0.19
CA LEU A 125 -7.49 -9.51 0.42
C LEU A 125 -7.10 -10.93 0.80
N GLY A 126 -5.90 -11.33 0.42
CA GLY A 126 -5.38 -12.66 0.71
C GLY A 126 -3.87 -12.72 0.68
N TRP A 127 -3.36 -13.94 0.73
CA TRP A 127 -1.95 -14.25 0.59
C TRP A 127 -1.75 -15.57 -0.16
N ASN A 128 -0.59 -15.77 -0.77
CA ASN A 128 -0.26 -17.02 -1.45
C ASN A 128 0.87 -17.78 -0.74
N ASN A 129 0.76 -19.12 -0.70
CA ASN A 129 1.85 -20.04 -0.38
C ASN A 129 1.53 -21.53 -0.72
N PRO A 130 1.73 -22.02 -1.94
CA PRO A 130 1.61 -21.36 -3.24
C PRO A 130 0.14 -21.12 -3.66
N GLU A 131 -0.81 -21.71 -2.93
CA GLU A 131 -2.24 -21.53 -3.12
C GLU A 131 -2.72 -20.20 -2.53
N PHE A 132 -3.79 -19.64 -3.09
CA PHE A 132 -4.40 -18.42 -2.56
C PHE A 132 -5.23 -18.72 -1.31
N HIS A 133 -4.96 -17.96 -0.26
CA HIS A 133 -5.65 -18.00 1.01
C HIS A 133 -6.33 -16.66 1.27
N GLN A 134 -7.66 -16.67 1.23
CA GLN A 134 -8.46 -15.49 1.54
C GLN A 134 -8.33 -15.09 3.01
N ILE A 135 -8.12 -13.80 3.27
CA ILE A 135 -8.20 -13.19 4.60
C ILE A 135 -9.53 -12.45 4.75
N SER A 136 -9.92 -11.66 3.75
CA SER A 136 -11.10 -10.81 3.79
C SER A 136 -11.66 -10.61 2.38
N VAL A 137 -12.98 -10.44 2.27
CA VAL A 137 -13.68 -10.26 1.00
C VAL A 137 -14.83 -9.28 1.16
N PHE A 138 -15.10 -8.50 0.12
CA PHE A 138 -16.24 -7.61 0.03
C PHE A 138 -16.83 -7.61 -1.39
N GLU A 139 -18.14 -7.81 -1.51
CA GLU A 139 -18.84 -7.73 -2.79
C GLU A 139 -19.00 -6.27 -3.23
N THR A 140 -18.55 -5.93 -4.43
CA THR A 140 -18.71 -4.61 -5.03
C THR A 140 -19.65 -4.68 -6.24
N PRO A 141 -20.25 -3.54 -6.66
CA PRO A 141 -20.95 -3.48 -7.94
C PRO A 141 -20.00 -3.40 -9.14
N LEU A 142 -18.69 -3.34 -8.94
CA LEU A 142 -17.71 -3.21 -10.02
C LEU A 142 -17.51 -4.55 -10.71
N ARG A 143 -17.30 -4.55 -12.03
CA ARG A 143 -17.04 -5.76 -12.82
C ARG A 143 -15.84 -5.51 -13.71
N VAL A 144 -14.70 -6.13 -13.37
CA VAL A 144 -13.43 -5.95 -14.10
C VAL A 144 -13.50 -6.48 -15.54
N THR A 145 -14.50 -7.31 -15.84
CA THR A 145 -14.82 -7.80 -17.18
C THR A 145 -15.67 -6.84 -18.01
N GLU A 146 -16.31 -5.84 -17.39
CA GLU A 146 -17.25 -4.91 -18.03
C GLU A 146 -16.69 -3.49 -18.16
N GLN A 147 -15.80 -3.09 -17.26
CA GLN A 147 -15.18 -1.76 -17.22
C GLN A 147 -13.72 -1.82 -16.75
N ASP A 148 -12.95 -0.77 -17.07
CA ASP A 148 -11.66 -0.54 -16.41
C ASP A 148 -11.88 -0.17 -14.93
N ILE A 149 -11.05 -0.72 -14.06
CA ILE A 149 -11.08 -0.50 -12.61
C ILE A 149 -9.72 -0.04 -12.15
N GLU A 150 -9.71 0.98 -11.29
CA GLU A 150 -8.55 1.37 -10.52
C GLU A 150 -8.45 0.49 -9.28
N LEU A 151 -7.31 -0.19 -9.14
CA LEU A 151 -7.02 -1.08 -8.04
C LEU A 151 -5.82 -0.56 -7.27
N ARG A 152 -5.95 -0.42 -5.95
CA ARG A 152 -4.85 0.01 -5.09
C ARG A 152 -4.79 -0.80 -3.81
N LEU A 153 -3.67 -1.48 -3.60
CA LEU A 153 -3.34 -2.17 -2.36
C LEU A 153 -2.39 -1.30 -1.55
N GLU A 154 -2.75 -1.01 -0.30
CA GLU A 154 -1.88 -0.37 0.68
C GLU A 154 -1.56 -1.37 1.78
N VAL A 155 -0.28 -1.55 2.05
CA VAL A 155 0.26 -2.36 3.13
C VAL A 155 1.07 -1.43 4.03
N GLU A 156 0.59 -1.20 5.26
CA GLU A 156 1.24 -0.35 6.26
C GLU A 156 1.30 -1.11 7.58
N ASP A 157 2.50 -1.39 8.08
CA ASP A 157 2.76 -2.30 9.19
C ASP A 157 2.12 -3.68 8.96
N ASN A 158 1.03 -3.97 9.65
CA ASN A 158 0.26 -5.20 9.51
C ASN A 158 -1.14 -4.93 8.96
N GLN A 159 -1.44 -3.70 8.53
CA GLN A 159 -2.74 -3.32 7.98
C GLN A 159 -2.71 -3.43 6.47
N LEU A 160 -3.67 -4.17 5.94
CA LEU A 160 -3.93 -4.33 4.52
C LEU A 160 -5.21 -3.58 4.17
N ARG A 161 -5.16 -2.76 3.12
CA ARG A 161 -6.31 -1.99 2.62
C ARG A 161 -6.35 -2.12 1.10
N LEU A 162 -7.48 -2.59 0.58
CA LEU A 162 -7.72 -2.64 -0.85
C LEU A 162 -8.77 -1.61 -1.23
N PHE A 163 -8.42 -0.73 -2.15
CA PHE A 163 -9.32 0.23 -2.77
C PHE A 163 -9.60 -0.23 -4.20
N ALA A 164 -10.86 -0.14 -4.60
CA ALA A 164 -11.31 -0.41 -5.96
C ALA A 164 -12.35 0.64 -6.39
N TRP A 165 -12.21 1.23 -7.57
CA TRP A 165 -13.18 2.21 -8.11
C TRP A 165 -13.16 2.26 -9.64
N PRO A 166 -14.20 2.79 -10.31
CA PRO A 166 -14.19 2.95 -11.77
C PRO A 166 -13.04 3.85 -12.24
N ALA A 167 -12.39 3.48 -13.34
CA ALA A 167 -11.36 4.33 -13.96
C ALA A 167 -11.89 5.73 -14.30
N GLY A 168 -11.07 6.76 -14.02
CA GLY A 168 -11.46 8.17 -14.15
C GLY A 168 -12.42 8.68 -13.07
N GLY A 169 -12.92 7.82 -12.18
CA GLY A 169 -13.71 8.20 -11.01
C GLY A 169 -12.84 8.71 -9.85
N PRO A 170 -13.42 9.44 -8.89
CA PRO A 170 -12.69 9.84 -7.70
C PRO A 170 -12.35 8.63 -6.82
N ARG A 171 -11.12 8.57 -6.30
CA ARG A 171 -10.72 7.57 -5.31
C ARG A 171 -11.66 7.65 -4.09
N PRO A 172 -12.18 6.52 -3.59
CA PRO A 172 -13.01 6.50 -2.39
C PRO A 172 -12.16 6.82 -1.15
N THR A 173 -12.79 7.46 -0.16
CA THR A 173 -12.13 7.78 1.12
C THR A 173 -11.96 6.56 2.01
N GLU A 174 -12.78 5.53 1.82
CA GLU A 174 -12.73 4.27 2.55
C GLU A 174 -12.29 3.14 1.61
N PRO A 175 -11.47 2.19 2.09
CA PRO A 175 -11.12 1.01 1.31
C PRO A 175 -12.35 0.10 1.14
N ALA A 176 -12.39 -0.62 0.02
CA ALA A 176 -13.43 -1.62 -0.24
C ALA A 176 -13.33 -2.79 0.76
N VAL A 177 -12.12 -3.18 1.12
CA VAL A 177 -11.88 -4.22 2.12
C VAL A 177 -10.61 -3.94 2.93
N THR A 178 -10.63 -4.30 4.21
CA THR A 178 -9.47 -4.21 5.11
C THR A 178 -9.19 -5.55 5.79
N ALA A 179 -7.93 -5.74 6.19
CA ALA A 179 -7.49 -6.87 7.01
C ALA A 179 -6.29 -6.49 7.87
N VAL A 180 -6.02 -7.29 8.90
CA VAL A 180 -4.79 -7.19 9.71
C VAL A 180 -4.05 -8.52 9.61
N ASP A 181 -2.80 -8.47 9.16
CA ASP A 181 -1.96 -9.63 8.98
C ASP A 181 -0.46 -9.29 9.09
N ALA A 182 0.30 -10.16 9.74
CA ALA A 182 1.70 -9.91 10.09
C ALA A 182 2.67 -10.98 9.55
N ARG A 183 2.23 -11.83 8.60
CA ARG A 183 3.04 -12.94 8.08
C ARG A 183 4.28 -12.45 7.31
N PHE A 184 4.13 -11.44 6.45
CA PHE A 184 5.23 -10.95 5.62
C PHE A 184 5.70 -9.59 6.11
N ALA A 185 7.00 -9.47 6.40
CA ALA A 185 7.59 -8.24 6.92
C ALA A 185 7.94 -7.24 5.81
N SER A 186 8.46 -7.73 4.68
CA SER A 186 8.87 -6.94 3.52
C SER A 186 9.03 -7.83 2.29
N GLY A 187 9.15 -7.23 1.12
CA GLY A 187 9.45 -7.93 -0.13
C GLY A 187 9.29 -7.00 -1.32
N THR A 188 9.22 -7.56 -2.53
CA THR A 188 8.92 -6.80 -3.74
C THR A 188 7.40 -6.64 -3.96
N VAL A 189 7.04 -5.97 -5.04
CA VAL A 189 5.66 -5.65 -5.44
C VAL A 189 5.43 -6.08 -6.88
N GLY A 190 4.17 -6.16 -7.28
CA GLY A 190 3.86 -6.22 -8.70
C GLY A 190 2.42 -6.55 -9.05
N LEU A 191 2.27 -7.07 -10.26
CA LEU A 191 0.99 -7.28 -10.94
C LEU A 191 0.80 -8.77 -11.25
N LEU A 192 -0.43 -9.24 -11.08
CA LEU A 192 -0.76 -10.65 -11.26
C LEU A 192 -2.06 -10.82 -12.05
N TYR A 193 -2.03 -11.71 -13.02
CA TYR A 193 -3.19 -12.22 -13.74
C TYR A 193 -3.34 -13.72 -13.48
N HIS A 194 -4.50 -14.16 -12.99
CA HIS A 194 -4.77 -15.56 -12.65
C HIS A 194 -5.82 -16.17 -13.58
N PRO A 195 -5.43 -16.77 -14.73
CA PRO A 195 -6.38 -17.34 -15.67
C PRO A 195 -6.97 -18.67 -15.19
N ILE A 196 -8.17 -18.99 -15.71
CA ILE A 196 -8.79 -20.33 -15.65
C ILE A 196 -9.24 -20.84 -17.03
N GLY A 197 -8.91 -20.07 -18.06
CA GLY A 197 -9.18 -20.35 -19.46
C GLY A 197 -8.54 -19.28 -20.33
N LEU A 198 -8.91 -19.26 -21.60
CA LEU A 198 -8.41 -18.25 -22.53
C LEU A 198 -8.88 -16.85 -22.12
N GLY A 199 -7.96 -15.89 -22.17
CA GLY A 199 -8.21 -14.51 -21.79
C GLY A 199 -6.94 -13.68 -21.68
N SER A 200 -7.15 -12.44 -21.30
CA SER A 200 -6.08 -11.49 -21.01
C SER A 200 -6.49 -10.49 -19.93
N ALA A 201 -5.49 -9.97 -19.23
CA ALA A 201 -5.61 -8.80 -18.39
C ALA A 201 -4.76 -7.66 -18.98
N THR A 202 -5.33 -6.47 -19.07
CA THR A 202 -4.64 -5.25 -19.53
C THR A 202 -4.47 -4.31 -18.35
N PHE A 203 -3.22 -3.99 -18.02
CA PHE A 203 -2.83 -3.04 -16.99
C PHE A 203 -2.31 -1.77 -17.67
N ARG A 204 -2.95 -0.63 -17.41
CA ARG A 204 -2.65 0.63 -18.13
C ARG A 204 -1.43 1.36 -17.60
N TYR A 205 -1.12 1.16 -16.32
CA TYR A 205 0.04 1.75 -15.66
C TYR A 205 0.33 0.97 -14.37
N ALA A 206 1.51 1.17 -13.81
CA ALA A 206 1.86 0.71 -12.48
C ALA A 206 2.51 1.84 -11.68
N ARG A 207 1.92 2.13 -10.52
CA ARG A 207 2.42 3.14 -9.61
C ARG A 207 2.71 2.53 -8.25
N VAL A 208 3.94 2.71 -7.79
CA VAL A 208 4.44 2.19 -6.52
C VAL A 208 4.87 3.37 -5.66
N GLU A 209 4.34 3.41 -4.44
CA GLU A 209 4.62 4.47 -3.49
C GLU A 209 5.07 3.91 -2.16
N GLN A 210 6.11 4.50 -1.57
CA GLN A 210 6.47 4.25 -0.19
C GLN A 210 5.56 5.04 0.73
N ILE A 211 4.88 4.34 1.64
CA ILE A 211 4.10 4.94 2.71
C ILE A 211 5.08 5.28 3.83
N PRO A 212 5.20 6.55 4.26
CA PRO A 212 6.17 6.90 5.28
C PRO A 212 5.73 6.32 6.62
N GLU A 213 6.67 5.73 7.36
CA GLU A 213 6.39 5.31 8.73
C GLU A 213 5.87 6.52 9.54
N PRO A 214 4.78 6.38 10.32
CA PRO A 214 4.31 7.42 11.21
C PRO A 214 5.47 7.79 12.15
N SER A 215 6.04 8.97 11.93
CA SER A 215 7.40 9.27 12.36
C SER A 215 7.52 9.11 13.88
N GLY A 216 8.40 8.19 14.34
CA GLY A 216 8.75 8.03 15.76
C GLY A 216 9.26 9.31 16.44
N LEU A 217 9.52 10.38 15.67
CA LEU A 217 9.77 11.74 16.15
C LEU A 217 8.62 12.29 17.04
N LEU A 218 7.37 11.91 16.81
CA LEU A 218 6.25 12.29 17.69
C LEU A 218 6.37 11.67 19.09
N MET A 219 6.85 10.42 19.19
CA MET A 219 7.06 9.72 20.46
C MET A 219 8.25 10.29 21.24
N CYS A 220 9.35 10.64 20.55
CA CYS A 220 10.49 11.30 21.18
C CYS A 220 10.15 12.72 21.70
N GLY A 221 9.30 13.47 20.99
CA GLY A 221 8.86 14.81 21.42
C GLY A 221 8.05 14.81 22.71
N LEU A 222 7.17 13.83 22.91
CA LEU A 222 6.40 13.69 24.16
C LEU A 222 7.27 13.22 25.33
N GLY A 223 8.25 12.34 25.09
CA GLY A 223 9.24 11.93 26.09
C GLY A 223 10.08 13.10 26.62
N LEU A 224 10.49 14.01 25.75
CA LEU A 224 11.25 15.21 26.11
C LEU A 224 10.42 16.22 26.92
N LEU A 225 9.13 16.41 26.60
CA LEU A 225 8.23 17.24 27.41
C LEU A 225 7.97 16.64 28.81
N GLY A 226 7.93 15.30 28.91
CA GLY A 226 7.89 14.59 30.19
C GLY A 226 9.12 14.83 31.05
N LEU A 227 10.33 14.78 30.45
CA LEU A 227 11.60 15.00 31.14
C LEU A 227 11.82 16.44 31.62
N VAL A 228 11.35 17.44 30.88
CA VAL A 228 11.43 18.85 31.33
C VAL A 228 10.54 19.11 32.54
N ARG A 229 9.41 18.40 32.68
CA ARG A 229 8.53 18.50 33.86
C ARG A 229 9.13 17.83 35.11
N THR A 230 9.85 16.73 34.97
CA THR A 230 10.51 16.06 36.11
C THR A 230 11.76 16.80 36.58
N TRP A 231 12.55 17.37 35.68
CA TRP A 231 13.74 18.17 36.04
C TRP A 231 13.40 19.41 36.88
N ARG A 232 12.28 20.10 36.58
CA ARG A 232 11.83 21.25 37.38
C ARG A 232 11.41 20.90 38.81
N ARG A 233 11.02 19.65 39.10
CA ARG A 233 10.68 19.23 40.46
C ARG A 233 11.90 18.94 41.32
N GLN A 234 13.03 18.55 40.73
CA GLN A 234 14.25 18.23 41.48
C GLN A 234 15.09 19.45 41.85
N CYS A 235 15.09 20.53 41.06
CA CYS A 235 15.86 21.74 41.40
C CYS A 235 15.23 22.60 42.51
N GLY A 236 14.03 22.27 43.01
CA GLY A 236 13.33 23.03 44.05
C GLY A 236 13.62 22.63 45.50
N THR A 237 14.45 21.61 45.75
CA THR A 237 14.64 21.03 47.10
C THR A 237 16.01 21.25 47.74
N TYR A 238 16.97 21.89 47.07
CA TYR A 238 18.27 22.26 47.66
C TYR A 238 18.30 23.73 48.09
N SER A 239 17.64 24.05 49.20
CA SER A 239 17.90 25.26 49.99
C SER A 239 17.30 25.08 51.38
N LYS A 240 18.10 24.52 52.30
CA LYS A 240 18.09 24.73 53.75
C LYS A 240 19.18 23.86 54.38
N GLY A 241 20.32 24.52 54.62
CA GLY A 241 21.45 24.07 55.41
C GLY A 241 22.28 25.31 55.71
#